data_AF-A0A4D9DDW2-F1
#
_entry.id   AF-A0A4D9DDW2-F1
#
_cell.length_a   1.000
_cell.length_b   1.000
_cell.length_c   1.000
_cell.angle_alpha   90.00
_cell.angle_beta   90.00
_cell.angle_gamma   90.00
#
_symmetry.space_group_name_H-M   'P 1'
#
loop_
_entity.id
_entity.type
_entity.pdbx_description
1 polymer ?
#
loop_
_entity_poly.entity_id
_entity_poly.type
_entity_poly.pdbx_seq_one_letter_code
_entity_poly.pdbx_strand_id
1 'polypeptide(L)'
;MLGYHRFSRAQPNKGHRALAALENDVGTLGLIISQNVDGLHQRAGSKRVLDLHGRNDRIVCLSCGLQIPRRGFQAALEELNQQWVRQNVPATTLEMFSDGDVDLENAVFEDFAVPSCEACGGVLKPAVVFYGDVVPSAVVQEAFAAVDAADAVLVAGTSLMVYSSWRFVLDSAKKGKPILVVNQGQTRAEREGVPHLKIEKGCGEVLEGAVQALLGSRVEQCEGR
;
A
#
# COMPACT_ATOMS: atom_id res chain seq x y z
N MET A 1 -14.59 -9.66 6.38
CA MET A 1 -15.75 -8.93 6.92
C MET A 1 -15.38 -8.17 8.18
N LEU A 2 -14.87 -8.87 9.20
CA LEU A 2 -14.60 -8.27 10.52
C LEU A 2 -13.46 -7.24 10.52
N GLY A 3 -12.33 -7.50 9.84
CA GLY A 3 -11.22 -6.55 9.87
C GLY A 3 -11.32 -5.34 8.93
N TYR A 4 -12.26 -5.35 7.98
CA TYR A 4 -12.45 -4.22 7.06
C TYR A 4 -12.85 -2.93 7.80
N HIS A 5 -13.67 -3.03 8.85
CA HIS A 5 -14.11 -1.85 9.61
C HIS A 5 -12.94 -1.10 10.23
N ARG A 6 -11.99 -1.78 10.89
CA ARG A 6 -10.80 -1.12 11.45
C ARG A 6 -9.89 -0.61 10.35
N PHE A 7 -9.66 -1.40 9.32
CA PHE A 7 -8.85 -1.01 8.16
C PHE A 7 -9.35 0.29 7.51
N SER A 8 -10.67 0.39 7.27
CA SER A 8 -11.30 1.58 6.66
C SER A 8 -11.19 2.85 7.52
N ARG A 9 -10.99 2.71 8.84
CA ARG A 9 -10.89 3.82 9.80
C ARG A 9 -9.47 4.32 10.00
N ALA A 10 -8.46 3.55 9.57
CA ALA A 10 -7.06 3.95 9.65
C ALA A 10 -6.87 5.34 9.03
N GLN A 11 -6.01 6.19 9.59
CA GLN A 11 -5.76 7.54 9.07
C GLN A 11 -4.32 7.66 8.58
N PRO A 12 -4.05 8.52 7.59
CA PRO A 12 -2.69 8.74 7.15
C PRO A 12 -1.80 9.22 8.30
N ASN A 13 -0.58 8.70 8.37
CA ASN A 13 0.42 9.12 9.35
C ASN A 13 1.34 10.24 8.79
N LYS A 14 2.35 10.63 9.57
CA LYS A 14 3.34 11.65 9.19
C LYS A 14 4.04 11.35 7.86
N GLY A 15 4.44 10.10 7.63
CA GLY A 15 5.12 9.69 6.39
C GLY A 15 4.23 9.88 5.16
N HIS A 16 2.95 9.53 5.24
CA HIS A 16 2.02 9.74 4.12
C HIS A 16 1.85 11.23 3.79
N ARG A 17 1.67 12.06 4.83
CA ARG A 17 1.56 13.52 4.65
C ARG A 17 2.85 14.13 4.12
N ALA A 18 4.00 13.68 4.60
CA ALA A 18 5.29 14.14 4.13
C ALA A 18 5.52 13.78 2.66
N LEU A 19 5.17 12.57 2.22
CA LEU A 19 5.24 12.20 0.80
C LEU A 19 4.29 13.06 -0.05
N ALA A 20 3.07 13.32 0.42
CA ALA A 20 2.16 14.24 -0.25
C ALA A 20 2.73 15.67 -0.35
N ALA A 21 3.42 16.16 0.68
CA ALA A 21 4.08 17.47 0.66
C ALA A 21 5.31 17.49 -0.27
N LEU A 22 6.11 16.41 -0.30
CA LEU A 22 7.23 16.28 -1.25
C LEU A 22 6.75 16.31 -2.72
N GLU A 23 5.55 15.79 -2.99
CA GLU A 23 4.90 15.84 -4.30
C GLU A 23 4.31 17.22 -4.59
N ASN A 24 3.46 17.74 -3.70
CA ASN A 24 2.62 18.91 -3.99
C ASN A 24 3.31 20.25 -3.69
N ASP A 25 4.10 20.32 -2.62
CA ASP A 25 4.64 21.59 -2.09
C ASP A 25 6.11 21.75 -2.47
N VAL A 26 6.89 20.66 -2.38
CA VAL A 26 8.30 20.65 -2.78
C VAL A 26 8.45 20.35 -4.28
N GLY A 27 7.66 19.44 -4.84
CA GLY A 27 7.72 19.11 -6.27
C GLY A 27 8.92 18.24 -6.66
N THR A 28 9.53 17.53 -5.71
CA THR A 28 10.67 16.62 -5.95
C THR A 28 10.26 15.15 -6.03
N LEU A 29 9.06 14.79 -5.57
CA LEU A 29 8.58 13.42 -5.63
C LEU A 29 7.89 13.11 -6.97
N GLY A 30 8.50 12.18 -7.72
CA GLY A 30 7.99 11.66 -8.99
C GLY A 30 6.73 10.80 -8.80
N LEU A 31 6.89 9.52 -8.49
CA LEU A 31 5.80 8.56 -8.32
C LEU A 31 5.97 7.81 -7.00
N ILE A 32 4.88 7.57 -6.29
CA ILE A 32 4.86 6.62 -5.16
C ILE A 32 4.47 5.24 -5.69
N ILE A 33 5.37 4.26 -5.58
CA ILE A 33 5.05 2.85 -5.81
C ILE A 33 4.76 2.22 -4.45
N SER A 34 3.49 1.98 -4.14
CA SER A 34 3.08 1.47 -2.83
C SER A 34 2.83 -0.04 -2.87
N GLN A 35 3.40 -0.75 -1.90
CA GLN A 35 3.04 -2.15 -1.60
C GLN A 35 1.79 -2.24 -0.72
N ASN A 36 1.41 -1.13 -0.08
CA ASN A 36 0.27 -1.12 0.83
C ASN A 36 -1.02 -1.12 0.02
N VAL A 37 -2.05 -1.78 0.56
CA VAL A 37 -3.39 -1.86 -0.05
C VAL A 37 -4.42 -0.95 0.66
N ASP A 38 -3.95 -0.09 1.58
CA ASP A 38 -4.72 0.73 2.52
C ASP A 38 -5.28 2.04 1.96
N GLY A 39 -4.65 2.53 0.91
CA GLY A 39 -4.99 3.79 0.30
C GLY A 39 -4.78 5.05 1.11
N LEU A 40 -3.92 4.98 2.12
CA LEU A 40 -3.60 6.11 2.96
C LEU A 40 -2.79 7.18 2.22
N HIS A 41 -2.04 6.83 1.16
CA HIS A 41 -1.35 7.82 0.33
C HIS A 41 -2.31 8.79 -0.35
N GLN A 42 -3.32 8.26 -1.03
CA GLN A 42 -4.33 9.07 -1.74
C GLN A 42 -5.14 9.90 -0.73
N ARG A 43 -5.49 9.31 0.42
CA ARG A 43 -6.16 10.02 1.52
C ARG A 43 -5.29 11.11 2.16
N ALA A 44 -3.97 11.00 2.08
CA ALA A 44 -3.05 12.05 2.50
C ALA A 44 -2.88 13.17 1.48
N GLY A 45 -3.43 13.02 0.26
CA GLY A 45 -3.34 14.00 -0.82
C GLY A 45 -2.25 13.71 -1.86
N SER A 46 -1.59 12.55 -1.82
CA SER A 46 -0.71 12.13 -2.92
C SER A 46 -1.54 11.87 -4.19
N LYS A 47 -1.10 12.39 -5.33
CA LYS A 47 -1.84 12.30 -6.60
C LYS A 47 -1.24 11.23 -7.52
N ARG A 48 0.08 11.10 -7.54
CA ARG A 48 0.80 10.10 -8.33
C ARG A 48 1.17 8.89 -7.47
N VAL A 49 0.23 7.95 -7.37
CA VAL A 49 0.40 6.69 -6.63
C VAL A 49 0.08 5.50 -7.52
N LEU A 50 1.02 4.57 -7.61
CA LEU A 50 0.86 3.27 -8.25
C LEU A 50 0.72 2.20 -7.16
N ASP A 51 -0.49 1.65 -7.02
CA ASP A 51 -0.81 0.62 -6.03
C ASP A 51 -0.34 -0.76 -6.52
N LEU A 52 0.92 -1.11 -6.25
CA LEU A 52 1.59 -2.30 -6.79
C LEU A 52 0.89 -3.61 -6.42
N HIS A 53 0.33 -3.69 -5.20
CA HIS A 53 -0.40 -4.87 -4.70
C HIS A 53 -1.92 -4.65 -4.73
N GLY A 54 -2.38 -3.62 -5.45
CA GLY A 54 -3.80 -3.31 -5.57
C GLY A 54 -4.38 -2.60 -4.35
N ARG A 55 -5.68 -2.74 -4.15
CA ARG A 55 -6.51 -1.88 -3.30
C ARG A 55 -7.58 -2.65 -2.56
N ASN A 56 -7.57 -2.57 -1.23
CA ASN A 56 -8.55 -3.25 -0.39
C ASN A 56 -9.88 -2.48 -0.27
N ASP A 57 -9.92 -1.20 -0.65
CA ASP A 57 -11.14 -0.41 -0.77
C ASP A 57 -11.93 -0.68 -2.07
N ARG A 58 -11.48 -1.66 -2.86
CA ARG A 58 -12.10 -2.07 -4.13
C ARG A 58 -12.33 -3.57 -4.19
N ILE A 59 -13.32 -3.95 -4.98
CA ILE A 59 -13.67 -5.32 -5.34
C ILE A 59 -13.59 -5.46 -6.84
N VAL A 60 -13.07 -6.59 -7.31
CA VAL A 60 -12.97 -6.94 -8.73
C VAL A 60 -13.70 -8.25 -8.99
N CYS A 61 -14.47 -8.31 -10.08
CA CYS A 61 -14.99 -9.57 -10.60
C CYS A 61 -13.93 -10.30 -11.39
N LEU A 62 -13.69 -11.57 -11.05
CA LEU A 62 -12.69 -12.40 -11.72
C LEU A 62 -13.13 -12.86 -13.12
N SER A 63 -14.42 -12.76 -13.45
CA SER A 63 -14.96 -13.17 -14.74
C SER A 63 -15.02 -12.02 -15.75
N CYS A 64 -15.52 -10.85 -15.35
CA CYS A 64 -15.74 -9.72 -16.27
C CYS A 64 -14.84 -8.49 -15.99
N GLY A 65 -14.04 -8.52 -14.92
CA GLY A 65 -13.14 -7.42 -14.56
C GLY A 65 -13.83 -6.18 -13.96
N LEU A 66 -15.15 -6.20 -13.77
CA LEU A 66 -15.89 -5.09 -13.15
C LEU A 66 -15.29 -4.76 -11.78
N GLN A 67 -14.96 -3.50 -11.57
CA GLN A 67 -14.51 -2.99 -10.27
C GLN A 67 -15.62 -2.19 -9.60
N ILE A 68 -15.87 -2.48 -8.32
CA ILE A 68 -16.84 -1.77 -7.48
C ILE A 68 -16.22 -1.35 -6.14
N PRO A 69 -16.75 -0.30 -5.47
CA PRO A 69 -16.29 0.07 -4.14
C PRO A 69 -16.52 -1.04 -3.13
N ARG A 70 -15.51 -1.35 -2.30
CA ARG A 70 -15.62 -2.39 -1.26
C ARG A 70 -16.70 -2.06 -0.24
N ARG A 71 -16.97 -0.79 0.05
CA ARG A 71 -17.98 -0.37 1.05
C ARG A 71 -19.37 -0.96 0.78
N GLY A 72 -19.84 -0.87 -0.47
CA GLY A 72 -21.18 -1.39 -0.83
C GLY A 72 -21.23 -2.92 -0.75
N PHE A 73 -20.23 -3.58 -1.31
CA PHE A 73 -20.06 -5.03 -1.21
C PHE A 73 -19.98 -5.50 0.26
N GLN A 74 -19.27 -4.76 1.10
CA GLN A 74 -19.10 -5.09 2.52
C GLN A 74 -20.42 -5.02 3.29
N ALA A 75 -21.25 -4.01 3.03
CA ALA A 75 -22.58 -3.91 3.63
C ALA A 75 -23.48 -5.08 3.21
N ALA A 76 -23.48 -5.43 1.91
CA ALA A 76 -24.23 -6.58 1.40
C ALA A 76 -23.74 -7.90 2.01
N LEU A 77 -22.42 -8.08 2.14
CA LEU A 77 -21.83 -9.25 2.79
C LEU A 77 -22.26 -9.35 4.27
N GLU A 78 -22.27 -8.25 5.00
CA GLU A 78 -22.69 -8.23 6.40
C GLU A 78 -24.19 -8.53 6.56
N GLU A 79 -25.01 -7.98 5.69
CA GLU A 79 -26.45 -8.22 5.68
C GLU A 79 -26.80 -9.68 5.43
N LEU A 80 -26.15 -10.32 4.44
CA LEU A 80 -26.35 -11.73 4.14
C LEU A 80 -25.90 -12.66 5.28
N ASN A 81 -24.96 -12.23 6.12
CA ASN A 81 -24.30 -13.09 7.11
C ASN A 81 -24.56 -12.69 8.56
N GLN A 82 -25.60 -11.90 8.84
CA GLN A 82 -25.90 -11.44 10.21
C GLN A 82 -26.09 -12.61 11.19
N GLN A 83 -26.80 -13.65 10.77
CA GLN A 83 -27.02 -14.84 11.59
C GLN A 83 -25.73 -15.62 11.80
N TRP A 84 -24.96 -15.82 10.72
CA TRP A 84 -23.68 -16.50 10.76
C TRP A 84 -22.71 -15.85 11.76
N VAL A 85 -22.63 -14.51 11.77
CA VAL A 85 -21.80 -13.75 12.71
C VAL A 85 -22.17 -14.05 14.16
N ARG A 86 -23.46 -14.03 14.49
CA ARG A 86 -23.94 -14.27 15.86
C ARG A 86 -23.58 -15.66 16.37
N GLN A 87 -23.47 -16.63 15.47
CA GLN A 87 -23.20 -18.03 15.80
C GLN A 87 -21.70 -18.35 15.85
N ASN A 88 -20.91 -17.74 14.97
CA ASN A 88 -19.53 -18.18 14.71
C ASN A 88 -18.44 -17.20 15.15
N VAL A 89 -18.78 -15.97 15.54
CA VAL A 89 -17.80 -14.95 15.93
C VAL A 89 -17.93 -14.66 17.42
N PRO A 90 -16.98 -15.13 18.26
CA PRO A 90 -16.95 -14.78 19.67
C PRO A 90 -16.91 -13.26 19.86
N ALA A 91 -17.60 -12.76 20.89
CA ALA A 91 -17.56 -11.33 21.23
C ALA A 91 -16.14 -10.82 21.55
N THR A 92 -15.20 -11.72 21.83
CA THR A 92 -13.82 -11.46 22.22
C THR A 92 -12.81 -11.51 21.07
N THR A 93 -13.22 -11.75 19.82
CA THR A 93 -12.28 -11.82 18.69
C THR A 93 -11.60 -10.46 18.47
N LEU A 94 -10.36 -10.34 18.94
CA LEU A 94 -9.59 -9.10 18.99
C LEU A 94 -8.29 -9.14 18.20
N GLU A 95 -7.82 -10.32 17.79
CA GLU A 95 -6.56 -10.47 17.06
C GLU A 95 -6.80 -10.31 15.56
N MET A 96 -6.14 -9.31 14.99
CA MET A 96 -6.23 -8.90 13.58
C MET A 96 -4.84 -8.80 12.98
N PHE A 97 -4.68 -9.29 11.76
CA PHE A 97 -3.46 -9.16 10.98
C PHE A 97 -3.40 -7.82 10.23
N SER A 98 -2.23 -7.50 9.64
CA SER A 98 -1.95 -6.20 9.02
C SER A 98 -2.72 -5.92 7.72
N ASP A 99 -3.22 -6.94 7.04
CA ASP A 99 -4.10 -6.86 5.86
C ASP A 99 -5.59 -6.78 6.21
N GLY A 100 -5.93 -6.87 7.50
CA GLY A 100 -7.30 -6.86 7.99
C GLY A 100 -7.93 -8.25 8.10
N ASP A 101 -7.15 -9.31 8.06
CA ASP A 101 -7.63 -10.65 8.37
C ASP A 101 -7.89 -10.84 9.88
N VAL A 102 -8.85 -11.69 10.18
CA VAL A 102 -9.25 -12.06 11.54
C VAL A 102 -9.21 -13.57 11.63
N ASP A 103 -8.56 -14.08 12.66
CA ASP A 103 -8.51 -15.52 12.88
C ASP A 103 -9.85 -16.05 13.40
N LEU A 104 -10.37 -17.07 12.71
CA LEU A 104 -11.65 -17.72 12.96
C LEU A 104 -11.47 -19.25 12.87
N GLU A 105 -10.39 -19.78 13.45
CA GLU A 105 -10.00 -21.20 13.47
C GLU A 105 -11.14 -22.21 13.72
N ASN A 106 -12.20 -21.84 14.44
CA ASN A 106 -13.33 -22.72 14.79
C ASN A 106 -14.68 -22.35 14.14
N ALA A 107 -14.69 -21.43 13.16
CA ALA A 107 -15.93 -21.03 12.51
C ALA A 107 -16.38 -22.05 11.45
N VAL A 108 -17.67 -22.34 11.41
CA VAL A 108 -18.29 -23.21 10.39
C VAL A 108 -18.81 -22.35 9.25
N PHE A 109 -18.30 -22.52 8.02
CA PHE A 109 -18.60 -21.63 6.88
C PHE A 109 -19.69 -22.15 5.93
N GLU A 110 -20.36 -23.26 6.25
CA GLU A 110 -21.36 -23.89 5.37
C GLU A 110 -22.52 -22.95 4.99
N ASP A 111 -22.96 -22.12 5.95
CA ASP A 111 -24.04 -21.14 5.75
C ASP A 111 -23.52 -19.73 5.40
N PHE A 112 -22.22 -19.56 5.15
CA PHE A 112 -21.66 -18.25 4.82
C PHE A 112 -21.92 -17.90 3.34
N ALA A 113 -22.63 -16.81 3.10
CA ALA A 113 -23.02 -16.37 1.77
C ALA A 113 -22.17 -15.21 1.24
N VAL A 114 -21.61 -15.33 0.04
CA VAL A 114 -20.84 -14.26 -0.63
C VAL A 114 -21.66 -13.67 -1.78
N PRO A 115 -21.86 -12.34 -1.84
CA PRO A 115 -22.51 -11.70 -2.98
C PRO A 115 -21.80 -12.02 -4.30
N SER A 116 -22.57 -12.34 -5.33
CA SER A 116 -22.06 -12.54 -6.69
C SER A 116 -22.01 -11.22 -7.47
N CYS A 117 -21.26 -11.17 -8.57
CA CYS A 117 -21.22 -9.99 -9.44
C CYS A 117 -22.59 -9.71 -10.06
N GLU A 118 -23.13 -8.50 -9.87
CA GLU A 118 -24.42 -8.09 -10.44
C GLU A 118 -24.42 -8.06 -11.97
N ALA A 119 -23.26 -7.90 -12.61
CA ALA A 119 -23.16 -7.83 -14.06
C ALA A 119 -23.11 -9.21 -14.75
N CYS A 120 -22.54 -10.24 -14.10
CA CYS A 120 -22.30 -11.53 -14.77
C CYS A 120 -22.43 -12.77 -13.87
N GLY A 121 -22.80 -12.61 -12.59
CA GLY A 121 -22.86 -13.70 -11.60
C GLY A 121 -21.50 -14.26 -11.17
N GLY A 122 -20.39 -13.68 -11.64
CA GLY A 122 -19.03 -14.16 -11.37
C GLY A 122 -18.55 -13.90 -9.95
N VAL A 123 -17.45 -14.58 -9.59
CA VAL A 123 -16.82 -14.46 -8.27
C VAL A 123 -16.20 -13.07 -8.09
N LEU A 124 -16.51 -12.45 -6.95
CA LEU A 124 -15.97 -11.16 -6.53
C LEU A 124 -14.80 -11.38 -5.54
N LYS A 125 -13.68 -10.69 -5.77
CA LYS A 125 -12.47 -10.74 -4.94
C LYS A 125 -12.07 -9.33 -4.53
N PRO A 126 -11.55 -9.08 -3.32
CA PRO A 126 -10.82 -7.85 -3.04
C PRO A 126 -9.79 -7.59 -4.15
N ALA A 127 -9.68 -6.36 -4.62
CA ALA A 127 -8.81 -6.00 -5.75
C ALA A 127 -7.34 -5.88 -5.31
N VAL A 128 -6.86 -6.85 -4.55
CA VAL A 128 -5.50 -6.95 -4.01
C VAL A 128 -4.80 -8.17 -4.61
N VAL A 129 -3.48 -8.12 -4.69
CA VAL A 129 -2.64 -9.24 -5.11
C VAL A 129 -2.36 -10.11 -3.88
N PHE A 130 -2.86 -11.35 -3.87
CA PHE A 130 -2.59 -12.29 -2.78
C PHE A 130 -1.23 -12.98 -2.95
N TYR A 131 -0.77 -13.67 -1.90
CA TYR A 131 0.37 -14.57 -2.03
C TYR A 131 0.07 -15.66 -3.07
N GLY A 132 0.99 -15.81 -4.03
CA GLY A 132 0.81 -16.70 -5.18
C GLY A 132 0.17 -16.02 -6.41
N ASP A 133 -0.49 -14.86 -6.24
CA ASP A 133 -0.97 -14.07 -7.38
C ASP A 133 0.18 -13.36 -8.09
N VAL A 134 -0.05 -13.01 -9.35
CA VAL A 134 0.87 -12.24 -10.17
C VAL A 134 0.41 -10.78 -10.24
N VAL A 135 1.31 -9.85 -9.93
CA VAL A 135 1.07 -8.42 -10.15
C VAL A 135 0.84 -8.19 -11.66
N PRO A 136 -0.24 -7.50 -12.08
CA PRO A 136 -0.52 -7.28 -13.50
C PRO A 136 0.67 -6.69 -14.25
N SER A 137 0.98 -7.22 -15.44
CA SER A 137 2.16 -6.84 -16.21
C SER A 137 2.22 -5.35 -16.53
N ALA A 138 1.08 -4.73 -16.86
CA ALA A 138 0.96 -3.30 -17.11
C ALA A 138 1.39 -2.46 -15.89
N VAL A 139 0.99 -2.85 -14.67
CA VAL A 139 1.40 -2.17 -13.42
C VAL A 139 2.91 -2.30 -13.21
N VAL A 140 3.48 -3.49 -13.47
CA VAL A 140 4.93 -3.71 -13.36
C VAL A 140 5.71 -2.87 -14.39
N GLN A 141 5.21 -2.78 -15.62
CA GLN A 141 5.82 -1.98 -16.69
C GLN A 141 5.80 -0.49 -16.36
N GLU A 142 4.66 0.02 -15.85
CA GLU A 142 4.54 1.41 -15.40
C GLU A 142 5.51 1.71 -14.25
N ALA A 143 5.63 0.81 -13.28
CA ALA A 143 6.58 0.95 -12.18
C ALA A 143 8.04 1.02 -12.68
N PHE A 144 8.45 0.15 -13.60
CA PHE A 144 9.79 0.21 -14.19
C PHE A 144 10.02 1.50 -14.98
N ALA A 145 9.06 1.92 -15.79
CA ALA A 145 9.18 3.16 -16.56
C ALA A 145 9.35 4.38 -15.64
N ALA A 146 8.63 4.45 -14.52
CA ALA A 146 8.77 5.51 -13.55
C ALA A 146 10.12 5.50 -12.82
N VAL A 147 10.61 4.32 -12.44
CA VAL A 147 11.94 4.16 -11.82
C VAL A 147 13.04 4.53 -12.81
N ASP A 148 12.88 4.19 -14.09
CA ASP A 148 13.83 4.53 -15.15
C ASP A 148 13.91 6.04 -15.41
N ALA A 149 12.79 6.74 -15.33
CA ALA A 149 12.73 8.19 -15.45
C ALA A 149 13.25 8.95 -14.20
N ALA A 150 13.34 8.29 -13.03
CA ALA A 150 13.74 8.95 -11.78
C ALA A 150 15.26 9.07 -11.63
N ASP A 151 15.74 10.18 -11.05
CA ASP A 151 17.17 10.38 -10.78
C ASP A 151 17.68 9.57 -9.57
N ALA A 152 16.78 9.21 -8.66
CA ALA A 152 17.08 8.43 -7.46
C ALA A 152 15.85 7.64 -6.97
N VAL A 153 16.09 6.60 -6.17
CA VAL A 153 15.04 5.79 -5.55
C VAL A 153 15.08 5.93 -4.03
N LEU A 154 13.94 6.30 -3.45
CA LEU A 154 13.70 6.30 -2.02
C LEU A 154 12.89 5.05 -1.63
N VAL A 155 13.48 4.19 -0.82
CA VAL A 155 12.81 3.05 -0.16
C VAL A 155 12.36 3.50 1.22
N ALA A 156 11.06 3.54 1.46
CA ALA A 156 10.46 4.09 2.67
C ALA A 156 9.65 3.04 3.42
N GLY A 157 10.09 2.63 4.62
CA GLY A 157 9.31 1.80 5.54
C GLY A 157 8.99 0.39 5.04
N THR A 158 9.93 -0.26 4.33
CA THR A 158 9.75 -1.64 3.86
C THR A 158 11.04 -2.45 4.01
N SER A 159 10.89 -3.73 4.37
CA SER A 159 12.00 -4.69 4.45
C SER A 159 12.49 -5.16 3.08
N LEU A 160 11.75 -4.91 2.00
CA LEU A 160 12.04 -5.38 0.64
C LEU A 160 12.15 -6.91 0.51
N MET A 161 11.60 -7.69 1.45
CA MET A 161 11.72 -9.15 1.39
C MET A 161 10.92 -9.75 0.23
N VAL A 162 9.75 -9.18 -0.08
CA VAL A 162 8.90 -9.64 -1.18
C VAL A 162 9.48 -9.21 -2.53
N TYR A 163 9.65 -10.17 -3.45
CA TYR A 163 10.33 -9.94 -4.72
C TYR A 163 9.66 -8.89 -5.61
N SER A 164 8.33 -8.72 -5.47
CA SER A 164 7.51 -7.85 -6.33
C SER A 164 7.91 -6.37 -6.28
N SER A 165 8.42 -5.87 -5.15
CA SER A 165 8.99 -4.53 -5.01
C SER A 165 10.52 -4.54 -5.10
N TRP A 166 11.16 -5.58 -4.56
CA TRP A 166 12.61 -5.75 -4.58
C TRP A 166 13.22 -5.66 -5.98
N ARG A 167 12.53 -6.21 -7.00
CA ARG A 167 13.01 -6.17 -8.40
C ARG A 167 13.30 -4.76 -8.91
N PHE A 168 12.60 -3.73 -8.43
CA PHE A 168 12.84 -2.34 -8.83
C PHE A 168 14.11 -1.78 -8.20
N VAL A 169 14.38 -2.12 -6.94
CA VAL A 169 15.60 -1.72 -6.23
C VAL A 169 16.82 -2.42 -6.83
N LEU A 170 16.70 -3.72 -7.10
CA LEU A 170 17.75 -4.50 -7.73
C LEU A 170 18.11 -3.96 -9.14
N ASP A 171 17.11 -3.61 -9.94
CA ASP A 171 17.32 -3.01 -11.26
C ASP A 171 17.94 -1.61 -11.18
N SER A 172 17.48 -0.79 -10.24
CA SER A 172 18.05 0.54 -9.97
C SER A 172 19.54 0.46 -9.62
N ALA A 173 19.92 -0.51 -8.78
CA ALA A 173 21.30 -0.74 -8.39
C ALA A 173 22.18 -1.16 -9.58
N LYS A 174 21.67 -2.05 -10.44
CA LYS A 174 22.37 -2.46 -11.68
C LYS A 174 22.61 -1.27 -12.62
N LYS A 175 21.68 -0.31 -12.64
CA LYS A 175 21.77 0.92 -13.43
C LYS A 175 22.59 2.03 -12.74
N GLY A 176 23.14 1.77 -11.55
CA GLY A 176 23.93 2.75 -10.79
C GLY A 176 23.10 3.92 -10.25
N LYS A 177 21.78 3.80 -10.18
CA LYS A 177 20.91 4.85 -9.63
C LYS A 177 21.14 4.97 -8.12
N PRO A 178 21.25 6.19 -7.56
CA PRO A 178 21.28 6.40 -6.12
C PRO A 178 20.05 5.80 -5.43
N ILE A 179 20.29 5.00 -4.39
CA ILE A 179 19.23 4.39 -3.57
C ILE A 179 19.39 4.88 -2.13
N LEU A 180 18.33 5.50 -1.60
CA LEU A 180 18.20 5.88 -0.20
C LEU A 180 17.17 4.97 0.46
N VAL A 181 17.54 4.34 1.57
CA VAL A 181 16.67 3.49 2.37
C VAL A 181 16.38 4.17 3.70
N VAL A 182 15.11 4.39 4.01
CA VAL A 182 14.64 4.87 5.31
C VAL A 182 13.76 3.78 5.92
N ASN A 183 14.36 2.95 6.77
CA ASN A 183 13.68 1.82 7.39
C ASN A 183 14.32 1.45 8.72
N GLN A 184 13.51 1.05 9.69
CA GLN A 184 14.00 0.45 10.94
C GLN A 184 14.27 -1.04 10.74
N GLY A 185 15.40 -1.52 11.26
CA GLY A 185 15.79 -2.92 11.11
C GLY A 185 16.37 -3.24 9.73
N GLN A 186 16.69 -4.52 9.53
CA GLN A 186 17.38 -5.00 8.34
C GLN A 186 16.46 -5.07 7.13
N THR A 187 16.96 -4.62 5.99
CA THR A 187 16.32 -4.74 4.68
C THR A 187 17.02 -5.78 3.82
N ARG A 188 16.31 -6.28 2.81
CA ARG A 188 16.90 -7.16 1.79
C ARG A 188 18.05 -6.49 1.02
N ALA A 189 18.02 -5.17 0.85
CA ALA A 189 19.10 -4.42 0.20
C ALA A 189 20.45 -4.63 0.90
N GLU A 190 20.46 -4.59 2.23
CA GLU A 190 21.64 -4.87 3.05
C GLU A 190 22.08 -6.34 2.93
N ARG A 191 21.12 -7.27 3.05
CA ARG A 191 21.38 -8.72 2.98
C ARG A 191 22.01 -9.14 1.65
N GLU A 192 21.57 -8.54 0.55
CA GLU A 192 22.02 -8.88 -0.80
C GLU A 192 23.20 -8.00 -1.26
N GLY A 193 23.72 -7.12 -0.39
CA GLY A 193 24.91 -6.29 -0.67
C GLY A 193 24.71 -5.24 -1.76
N VAL A 194 23.48 -4.75 -1.96
CA VAL A 194 23.20 -3.70 -2.94
C VAL A 194 23.76 -2.35 -2.46
N PRO A 195 24.44 -1.55 -3.28
CA PRO A 195 24.88 -0.21 -2.90
C PRO A 195 23.70 0.71 -2.58
N HIS A 196 23.67 1.26 -1.36
CA HIS A 196 22.64 2.19 -0.92
C HIS A 196 23.13 3.03 0.26
N LEU A 197 22.47 4.17 0.50
CA LEU A 197 22.56 4.90 1.75
C LEU A 197 21.38 4.50 2.65
N LYS A 198 21.62 4.22 3.93
CA LYS A 198 20.56 3.88 4.88
C LYS A 198 20.44 4.90 6.00
N ILE A 199 19.19 5.27 6.32
CA ILE A 199 18.82 5.99 7.53
C ILE A 199 17.96 5.05 8.38
N GLU A 200 18.54 4.55 9.46
CA GLU A 200 17.87 3.62 10.37
C GLU A 200 17.07 4.38 11.45
N LYS A 201 15.93 4.93 11.02
CA LYS A 201 14.99 5.68 11.88
C LYS A 201 13.55 5.46 11.41
N GLY A 202 12.58 5.95 12.19
CA GLY A 202 11.18 5.92 11.77
C GLY A 202 10.96 6.76 10.52
N CYS A 203 10.34 6.14 9.51
CA CYS A 203 10.19 6.75 8.19
C CYS A 203 9.39 8.06 8.25
N GLY A 204 8.36 8.11 9.11
CA GLY A 204 7.56 9.32 9.30
C GLY A 204 8.36 10.52 9.78
N GLU A 205 9.25 10.36 10.77
CA GLU A 205 10.04 11.47 11.30
C GLU A 205 11.07 11.97 10.28
N VAL A 206 11.74 11.04 9.58
CA VAL A 206 12.77 11.39 8.60
C VAL A 206 12.17 12.17 7.43
N LEU A 207 11.02 11.71 6.91
CA LEU A 207 10.37 12.39 5.78
C LEU A 207 9.78 13.75 6.17
N GLU A 208 9.19 13.86 7.36
CA GLU A 208 8.70 15.14 7.88
C GLU A 208 9.84 16.16 8.03
N GLY A 209 10.99 15.74 8.59
CA GLY A 209 12.17 16.59 8.69
C GLY A 209 12.76 16.98 7.32
N ALA A 210 12.75 16.06 6.34
CA ALA A 210 13.22 16.34 4.99
C ALA A 210 12.35 17.42 4.29
N VAL A 211 11.02 17.34 4.45
CA VAL A 211 10.11 18.36 3.94
C VAL A 211 10.41 19.73 4.56
N GLN A 212 10.56 19.79 5.88
CA GLN A 212 10.86 21.04 6.58
C GLN A 212 12.17 21.67 6.11
N ALA A 213 13.23 20.86 5.97
CA ALA A 213 14.52 21.33 5.48
C ALA A 213 14.43 21.87 4.05
N LEU A 214 13.78 21.14 3.14
CA LEU A 214 13.68 21.52 1.72
C LEU A 214 12.81 22.76 1.50
N LEU A 215 11.73 22.93 2.27
CA LEU A 215 10.92 24.14 2.22
C LEU A 215 11.64 25.33 2.86
N GLY A 216 12.32 25.13 3.99
CA GLY A 216 13.11 26.17 4.66
C GLY A 216 14.23 26.73 3.78
N SER A 217 15.00 25.85 3.12
CA SER A 217 16.07 26.26 2.21
C SER A 217 15.57 27.05 0.98
N ARG A 218 14.31 26.87 0.58
CA ARG A 218 13.72 27.66 -0.53
C ARG A 218 13.36 29.08 -0.12
N VAL A 219 12.93 29.29 1.12
CA VAL A 219 12.63 30.62 1.66
C VAL A 219 13.92 31.44 1.76
N GLU A 220 14.98 30.86 2.32
CA GLU A 220 16.29 31.52 2.44
C GLU A 220 16.89 31.90 1.07
N GLN A 221 16.68 31.07 0.03
CA GLN A 221 17.13 31.37 -1.34
C GLN A 221 16.33 32.48 -2.03
N CYS A 222 15.10 32.74 -1.61
CA CYS A 222 14.26 33.82 -2.13
C CYS A 222 14.50 35.15 -1.40
N GLU A 223 14.85 35.12 -0.11
CA GLU A 223 15.14 36.32 0.69
C GLU A 223 16.57 36.85 0.50
N GLY A 224 17.48 36.02 0.00
CA GLY A 224 18.87 36.39 -0.31
C GLY A 224 19.12 36.99 -1.70
N ARG A 225 18.09 37.50 -2.40
CA ARG A 225 18.22 38.19 -3.71
C ARG A 225 17.82 39.65 -3.64
#